data_AF-A0A3S8T2U9-F1
#
_entry.id   AF-A0A3S8T2U9-F1
#
_cell.length_a   1.000
_cell.length_b   1.000
_cell.length_c   1.000
_cell.angle_alpha   90.00
_cell.angle_beta   90.00
_cell.angle_gamma   90.00
#
_symmetry.space_group_name_H-M   'P 1'
#
loop_
_entity.id
_entity.type
_entity.pdbx_description
1 polymer ?
#
loop_
_entity_poly.entity_id
_entity_poly.type
_entity_poly.pdbx_seq_one_letter_code
_entity_poly.pdbx_strand_id
1 'polypeptide(L)'
;MPQLDLSTYLSQVFWLIVAFGLLFAFLCYYITPHLGGIIKNRGDKIKSDLLQAEQLKKNAKSLDDNIEVEIRNAHKAANQRITKAVQECQEKLAESMIEKENEIVEKALLSENKINKFIEESKDNIDELVHAIAQTITERLLSKPVSRHDITNQIKLAQKLVKKT
;
A
#
# COMPACT_ATOMS: atom_id res chain seq x y z
N MET A 1 -66.38 -12.30 -94.09
CA MET A 1 -65.55 -11.18 -93.61
C MET A 1 -64.08 -11.61 -93.71
N PRO A 2 -63.25 -10.91 -94.49
CA PRO A 2 -61.86 -11.30 -94.79
C PRO A 2 -60.90 -10.96 -93.62
N GLN A 3 -61.30 -11.28 -92.39
CA GLN A 3 -60.60 -10.89 -91.16
C GLN A 3 -59.76 -12.05 -90.57
N LEU A 4 -59.85 -13.25 -91.16
CA LEU A 4 -59.12 -14.45 -90.75
C LEU A 4 -58.26 -14.95 -91.92
N ASP A 5 -57.49 -14.06 -92.54
CA ASP A 5 -56.49 -14.46 -93.52
C ASP A 5 -55.21 -14.90 -92.78
N LEU A 6 -55.03 -16.22 -92.64
CA LEU A 6 -53.92 -16.85 -91.90
C LEU A 6 -52.53 -16.54 -92.50
N SER A 7 -52.48 -16.02 -93.73
CA SER A 7 -51.22 -15.71 -94.42
C SER A 7 -50.42 -14.59 -93.74
N THR A 8 -51.07 -13.59 -93.12
CA THR A 8 -50.40 -12.48 -92.42
C THR A 8 -49.99 -12.81 -90.98
N TYR A 9 -50.63 -13.80 -90.35
CA TYR A 9 -50.34 -14.19 -88.96
C TYR A 9 -48.95 -14.79 -88.79
N LEU A 10 -48.42 -15.51 -89.80
CA LEU A 10 -47.06 -16.05 -89.75
C LEU A 10 -46.00 -14.96 -89.59
N SER A 11 -46.16 -13.82 -90.30
CA SER A 11 -45.23 -12.70 -90.20
C SER A 11 -45.29 -12.04 -88.82
N GLN A 12 -46.50 -11.85 -88.27
CA GLN A 12 -46.67 -11.28 -86.94
C GLN A 12 -46.07 -12.18 -85.85
N VAL A 13 -46.24 -13.50 -85.95
CA VAL A 13 -45.63 -14.47 -85.03
C VAL A 13 -44.10 -14.48 -85.15
N PHE A 14 -43.56 -14.37 -86.38
CA PHE A 14 -42.11 -14.25 -86.58
C PHE A 14 -41.55 -13.02 -85.86
N TRP A 15 -42.15 -11.84 -86.06
CA TRP A 15 -41.71 -10.61 -85.39
C TRP A 15 -41.94 -10.65 -83.88
N LEU A 16 -42.99 -11.30 -83.40
CA LEU A 16 -43.22 -11.55 -81.97
C LEU A 16 -42.05 -12.34 -81.38
N ILE A 17 -41.62 -13.43 -82.02
CA ILE A 17 -40.51 -14.26 -81.55
C ILE A 17 -39.20 -13.46 -81.58
N VAL A 18 -38.96 -12.68 -82.63
CA VAL A 18 -37.76 -11.84 -82.74
C VAL A 18 -37.72 -10.78 -81.63
N ALA A 19 -38.82 -10.03 -81.44
CA ALA A 19 -38.91 -9.01 -80.41
C ALA A 19 -38.85 -9.60 -79.00
N PHE A 20 -39.54 -10.71 -78.77
CA PHE A 20 -39.53 -11.41 -77.48
C PHE A 20 -38.14 -12.00 -77.18
N GLY A 21 -37.48 -12.60 -78.17
CA GLY A 21 -36.12 -13.12 -78.04
C GLY A 21 -35.11 -12.03 -77.72
N LEU A 22 -35.22 -10.87 -78.39
CA LEU A 22 -34.37 -9.72 -78.13
C LEU A 22 -34.61 -9.13 -76.73
N LEU A 23 -35.88 -9.02 -76.31
CA LEU A 23 -36.25 -8.59 -74.96
C LEU A 23 -35.79 -9.58 -73.89
N PHE A 24 -35.92 -10.89 -74.14
CA PHE A 24 -35.48 -11.94 -73.23
C PHE A 24 -33.96 -11.94 -73.07
N ALA A 25 -33.21 -11.82 -74.17
CA ALA A 25 -31.76 -11.68 -74.15
C ALA A 25 -31.32 -10.45 -73.36
N PHE A 26 -32.01 -9.31 -73.54
CA PHE A 26 -31.77 -8.09 -72.75
C PHE A 26 -32.01 -8.32 -71.25
N LEU A 27 -33.11 -8.98 -70.88
CA LEU A 27 -33.43 -9.28 -69.49
C LEU A 27 -32.38 -10.19 -68.84
N CYS A 28 -32.00 -11.27 -69.53
CA CYS A 28 -31.01 -12.22 -69.03
C CYS A 28 -29.61 -11.63 -68.93
N TYR A 29 -29.18 -10.85 -69.93
CA TYR A 29 -27.81 -10.36 -70.00
C TYR A 29 -27.59 -9.06 -69.24
N TYR A 30 -28.61 -8.22 -69.08
CA TYR A 30 -28.46 -6.91 -68.46
C TYR A 30 -29.13 -6.83 -67.08
N ILE A 31 -30.40 -7.22 -66.96
CA ILE A 31 -31.17 -7.05 -65.71
C ILE A 31 -30.69 -8.05 -64.64
N THR A 32 -30.59 -9.33 -64.96
CA THR A 32 -30.19 -10.38 -64.00
C THR A 32 -28.82 -10.12 -63.32
N PRO A 33 -27.72 -9.84 -64.05
CA PRO A 33 -26.44 -9.58 -63.38
C PRO A 33 -26.47 -8.30 -62.54
N HIS A 34 -27.23 -7.29 -62.97
CA HIS A 34 -27.31 -6.02 -62.25
C HIS A 34 -28.07 -6.14 -60.92
N LEU A 35 -29.15 -6.93 -60.87
CA LEU A 35 -29.85 -7.25 -59.63
C LEU A 35 -29.04 -8.20 -58.73
N GLY A 36 -28.37 -9.19 -59.32
CA GLY A 36 -27.52 -10.13 -58.59
C GLY A 36 -26.37 -9.44 -57.86
N GLY A 37 -25.74 -8.42 -58.49
CA GLY A 37 -24.68 -7.63 -57.89
C GLY A 37 -25.12 -6.88 -56.62
N ILE A 38 -26.33 -6.30 -56.61
CA ILE A 38 -26.86 -5.56 -55.46
C ILE A 38 -27.13 -6.50 -54.28
N ILE A 39 -27.75 -7.65 -54.54
CA ILE A 39 -28.05 -8.65 -53.50
C ILE A 39 -26.76 -9.18 -52.88
N LYS A 40 -25.78 -9.52 -53.73
CA LYS A 40 -24.47 -9.99 -53.28
C LYS A 40 -23.74 -8.94 -52.45
N ASN A 41 -23.69 -7.69 -52.90
CA ASN A 41 -23.02 -6.62 -52.17
C ASN A 41 -23.64 -6.39 -50.78
N ARG A 42 -24.97 -6.44 -50.66
CA ARG A 42 -25.64 -6.35 -49.35
C ARG A 42 -25.32 -7.55 -48.47
N GLY A 43 -25.34 -8.76 -49.02
CA GLY A 43 -24.98 -9.97 -48.28
C GLY A 43 -23.54 -9.94 -47.77
N ASP A 44 -22.60 -9.56 -48.64
CA ASP A 44 -21.18 -9.43 -48.31
C ASP A 44 -20.95 -8.35 -47.25
N LYS A 45 -21.66 -7.22 -47.34
CA LYS A 45 -21.60 -6.14 -46.35
C LYS A 45 -22.12 -6.60 -44.97
N ILE A 46 -23.29 -7.24 -44.92
CA ILE A 46 -23.86 -7.78 -43.67
C ILE A 46 -22.91 -8.79 -43.04
N LYS A 47 -22.35 -9.70 -43.85
CA LYS A 47 -21.39 -10.69 -43.38
C LYS A 47 -20.11 -10.04 -42.84
N SER A 48 -19.58 -9.04 -43.54
CA SER A 48 -18.40 -8.29 -43.09
C SER A 48 -18.66 -7.56 -41.78
N ASP A 49 -19.80 -6.88 -41.66
CA ASP A 49 -20.17 -6.14 -40.46
C ASP A 49 -20.40 -7.08 -39.27
N LEU A 50 -20.98 -8.27 -39.50
CA LEU A 50 -21.15 -9.30 -38.47
C LEU A 50 -19.81 -9.86 -38.00
N LEU A 51 -18.89 -10.17 -38.92
CA LEU A 51 -17.53 -10.61 -38.58
C LEU A 51 -16.76 -9.54 -37.78
N GLN A 52 -16.89 -8.27 -38.18
CA GLN A 52 -16.30 -7.16 -37.43
C GLN A 52 -16.90 -7.04 -36.03
N ALA A 53 -18.21 -7.16 -35.88
CA ALA A 53 -18.88 -7.14 -34.58
C ALA A 53 -18.43 -8.30 -33.68
N GLU A 54 -18.31 -9.52 -34.21
CA GLU A 54 -17.78 -10.67 -33.48
C GLU A 54 -16.33 -10.46 -33.05
N GLN A 55 -15.48 -9.93 -33.93
CA GLN A 55 -14.09 -9.63 -33.60
C GLN A 55 -13.99 -8.55 -32.52
N LEU A 56 -14.78 -7.48 -32.62
CA LEU A 56 -14.84 -6.43 -31.60
C LEU A 56 -15.31 -7.00 -30.25
N LYS A 57 -16.34 -7.87 -30.25
CA LYS A 57 -16.81 -8.56 -29.05
C LYS A 57 -15.73 -9.43 -28.43
N LYS A 58 -14.98 -10.18 -29.26
CA LYS A 58 -13.87 -11.02 -28.79
C LYS A 58 -12.74 -10.18 -28.18
N ASN A 59 -12.38 -9.09 -28.85
CA ASN A 59 -11.36 -8.16 -28.37
C ASN A 59 -11.79 -7.51 -27.04
N ALA A 60 -13.05 -7.05 -26.94
CA ALA A 60 -13.59 -6.48 -25.72
C ALA A 60 -13.55 -7.49 -24.56
N LYS A 61 -13.97 -8.73 -24.81
CA LYS A 61 -13.89 -9.79 -23.78
C LYS A 61 -12.45 -10.07 -23.34
N SER A 62 -11.50 -10.15 -24.28
CA SER A 62 -10.09 -10.36 -23.92
C SER A 62 -9.50 -9.18 -23.15
N LEU A 63 -9.94 -7.96 -23.45
CA LEU A 63 -9.52 -6.77 -22.71
C LEU A 63 -10.07 -6.79 -21.29
N ASP A 64 -11.33 -7.18 -21.12
CA ASP A 64 -11.97 -7.31 -19.81
C ASP A 64 -11.25 -8.35 -18.94
N ASP A 65 -10.99 -9.55 -19.50
CA ASP A 65 -10.24 -10.61 -18.83
C ASP A 65 -8.83 -10.12 -18.40
N ASN A 66 -8.15 -9.36 -19.26
CA ASN A 66 -6.85 -8.78 -18.94
C ASN A 66 -6.93 -7.71 -17.84
N ILE A 67 -7.93 -6.83 -17.89
CA ILE A 67 -8.14 -5.81 -16.84
C ILE A 67 -8.37 -6.47 -15.49
N GLU A 68 -9.20 -7.53 -15.44
CA GLU A 68 -9.40 -8.26 -14.20
C GLU A 68 -8.11 -8.88 -13.65
N VAL A 69 -7.29 -9.47 -14.53
CA VAL A 69 -5.97 -10.01 -14.16
C VAL A 69 -5.07 -8.91 -13.61
N GLU A 70 -4.99 -7.77 -14.28
CA GLU A 70 -4.19 -6.62 -13.85
C GLU A 70 -4.67 -6.06 -12.51
N ILE A 71 -5.98 -5.93 -12.28
CA ILE A 71 -6.53 -5.50 -10.98
C ILE A 71 -6.16 -6.51 -9.88
N ARG A 72 -6.30 -7.81 -10.13
CA ARG A 72 -5.91 -8.86 -9.16
C ARG A 72 -4.41 -8.79 -8.84
N ASN A 73 -3.57 -8.61 -9.86
CA ASN A 73 -2.13 -8.49 -9.70
C ASN A 73 -1.74 -7.22 -8.93
N ALA A 74 -2.38 -6.09 -9.24
CA ALA A 74 -2.18 -4.82 -8.54
C ALA A 74 -2.57 -4.92 -7.07
N HIS A 75 -3.72 -5.52 -6.74
CA HIS A 75 -4.12 -5.78 -5.36
C HIS A 75 -3.14 -6.70 -4.63
N LYS A 76 -2.68 -7.77 -5.29
CA LYS A 76 -1.69 -8.68 -4.70
C LYS A 76 -0.37 -7.96 -4.43
N ALA A 77 0.13 -7.17 -5.37
CA ALA A 77 1.34 -6.40 -5.22
C ALA A 77 1.22 -5.33 -4.12
N ALA A 78 0.07 -4.65 -4.03
CA ALA A 78 -0.20 -3.68 -2.98
C ALA A 78 -0.20 -4.34 -1.59
N ASN A 79 -0.92 -5.46 -1.43
CA ASN A 79 -0.94 -6.21 -0.18
C ASN A 79 0.47 -6.70 0.21
N GLN A 80 1.24 -7.23 -0.74
CA GLN A 80 2.62 -7.63 -0.49
C GLN A 80 3.50 -6.46 -0.03
N ARG A 81 3.35 -5.27 -0.63
CA ARG A 81 4.08 -4.07 -0.20
C ARG A 81 3.66 -3.62 1.19
N ILE A 82 2.37 -3.65 1.51
CA ILE A 82 1.85 -3.30 2.84
C ILE A 82 2.41 -4.28 3.88
N THR A 83 2.33 -5.59 3.63
CA THR A 83 2.87 -6.60 4.56
C THR A 83 4.37 -6.41 4.79
N LYS A 84 5.15 -6.20 3.72
CA LYS A 84 6.59 -5.91 3.85
C LYS A 84 6.86 -4.65 4.65
N ALA A 85 6.16 -3.55 4.36
CA ALA A 85 6.33 -2.29 5.07
C ALA A 85 5.96 -2.41 6.57
N VAL A 86 4.91 -3.16 6.89
CA VAL A 86 4.53 -3.46 8.28
C VAL A 86 5.60 -4.28 8.99
N GLN A 87 6.13 -5.30 8.33
CA GLN A 87 7.21 -6.13 8.89
C GLN A 87 8.48 -5.30 9.13
N GLU A 88 8.94 -4.55 8.14
CA GLU A 88 10.11 -3.66 8.27
C GLU A 88 9.90 -2.60 9.38
N CYS A 89 8.69 -2.08 9.52
CA CYS A 89 8.35 -1.13 10.59
C CYS A 89 8.39 -1.81 11.96
N GLN A 90 7.90 -3.04 12.09
CA GLN A 90 7.97 -3.80 13.35
C GLN A 90 9.40 -4.13 13.73
N GLU A 91 10.23 -4.53 12.77
CA GLU A 91 11.65 -4.82 12.99
C GLU A 91 12.40 -3.57 13.46
N LYS A 92 12.22 -2.42 12.79
CA LYS A 92 12.82 -1.14 13.21
C LYS A 92 12.31 -0.67 14.57
N LEU A 93 11.02 -0.87 14.85
CA LEU A 93 10.45 -0.52 16.16
C LEU A 93 11.07 -1.38 17.26
N ALA A 94 11.22 -2.69 17.03
CA ALA A 94 11.86 -3.59 17.99
C ALA A 94 13.33 -3.20 18.25
N GLU A 95 14.09 -2.88 17.20
CA GLU A 95 15.47 -2.40 17.33
C GLU A 95 15.55 -1.10 18.13
N SER A 96 14.71 -0.12 17.80
CA SER A 96 14.66 1.16 18.52
C SER A 96 14.23 0.99 19.98
N MET A 97 13.31 0.06 20.28
CA MET A 97 12.91 -0.25 21.65
C MET A 97 14.07 -0.83 22.45
N ILE A 98 14.85 -1.75 21.88
CA ILE A 98 16.04 -2.31 22.54
C ILE A 98 17.08 -1.21 22.80
N GLU A 99 17.35 -0.35 21.81
CA GLU A 99 18.28 0.77 21.97
C GLU A 99 17.83 1.72 23.10
N LYS A 100 16.55 2.07 23.13
CA LYS A 100 15.99 2.94 24.17
C LYS A 100 16.00 2.29 25.55
N GLU A 101 15.73 0.99 25.63
CA GLU A 101 15.82 0.25 26.89
C GLU A 101 17.25 0.26 27.43
N ASN A 102 18.25 0.04 26.57
CA ASN A 102 19.66 0.13 26.95
C ASN A 102 20.03 1.55 27.43
N GLU A 103 19.56 2.60 26.74
CA GLU A 103 19.78 3.99 27.14
C GLU A 103 19.16 4.31 28.52
N ILE A 104 17.97 3.77 28.80
CA ILE A 104 17.28 3.91 30.09
C ILE A 104 18.09 3.21 31.19
N VAL A 105 18.54 1.98 30.95
CA VAL A 105 19.36 1.21 31.92
C VAL A 105 20.67 1.94 32.22
N GLU A 106 21.36 2.47 31.20
CA GLU A 106 22.59 3.23 31.39
C GLU A 106 22.33 4.50 32.22
N LYS A 107 21.28 5.27 31.90
CA LYS A 107 20.90 6.46 32.66
C LYS A 107 20.50 6.14 34.10
N ALA A 108 19.84 5.00 34.33
CA ALA A 108 19.50 4.52 35.67
C ALA A 108 20.77 4.23 36.48
N LEU A 109 21.72 3.46 35.91
CA LEU A 109 23.01 3.16 36.55
C LEU A 109 23.83 4.42 36.84
N LEU A 110 23.89 5.38 35.91
CA LEU A 110 24.56 6.66 36.13
C LEU A 110 23.92 7.47 37.26
N SER A 111 22.59 7.44 37.36
CA SER A 111 21.85 8.12 38.41
C SER A 111 22.05 7.45 39.77
N GLU A 112 22.02 6.13 39.85
CA GLU A 112 22.35 5.37 41.06
C GLU A 112 23.77 5.66 41.55
N ASN A 113 24.74 5.70 40.65
CA ASN A 113 26.12 6.07 40.98
C ASN A 113 26.23 7.50 41.51
N LYS A 114 25.49 8.46 40.94
CA LYS A 114 25.45 9.84 41.45
C LYS A 114 24.82 9.91 42.84
N ILE A 115 23.73 9.18 43.07
CA ILE A 115 23.06 9.12 44.38
C ILE A 115 24.00 8.52 45.42
N ASN A 116 24.69 7.42 45.10
CA ASN A 116 25.65 6.80 46.02
C ASN A 116 26.80 7.74 46.37
N LYS A 117 27.37 8.45 45.39
CA LYS A 117 28.39 9.48 45.64
C LYS A 117 27.86 10.61 46.51
N PHE A 118 26.66 11.12 46.24
CA PHE A 118 26.04 12.16 47.04
C PHE A 118 25.78 11.72 48.48
N ILE A 119 25.38 10.46 48.70
CA ILE A 119 25.20 9.89 50.03
C ILE A 119 26.54 9.78 50.77
N GLU A 120 27.61 9.38 50.08
CA GLU A 120 28.96 9.32 50.65
C GLU A 120 29.47 10.71 51.05
N GLU A 121 29.40 11.69 50.14
CA GLU A 121 29.74 13.10 50.43
C GLU A 121 28.87 13.69 51.54
N SER A 122 27.58 13.37 51.59
CA SER A 122 26.67 13.85 52.64
C SER A 122 27.00 13.25 54.00
N LYS A 123 27.45 11.99 54.08
CA LYS A 123 27.88 11.39 55.35
C LYS A 123 29.10 12.12 55.92
N ASP A 124 30.08 12.44 55.08
CA ASP A 124 31.27 13.20 55.48
C ASP A 124 30.88 14.59 55.99
N ASN A 125 29.99 15.29 55.26
CA ASN A 125 29.47 16.60 55.67
C ASN A 125 28.63 16.52 56.96
N ILE A 126 27.85 15.46 57.16
CA ILE A 126 27.08 15.26 58.40
C ILE A 126 28.02 15.02 59.58
N ASP A 127 29.07 14.21 59.43
CA ASP A 127 30.04 13.99 60.50
C ASP A 127 30.75 15.31 60.90
N GLU A 128 31.10 16.15 59.92
CA GLU A 128 31.66 17.48 60.20
C GLU A 128 30.65 18.41 60.91
N LEU A 129 29.39 18.45 60.45
CA LEU A 129 28.33 19.23 61.09
C LEU A 129 28.01 18.73 62.50
N VAL A 130 28.00 17.42 62.73
CA VAL A 130 27.79 16.81 64.05
C VAL A 130 28.92 17.20 64.98
N HIS A 131 30.18 17.17 64.52
CA HIS A 131 31.33 17.65 65.30
C HIS A 131 31.19 19.15 65.64
N ALA A 132 30.80 19.99 64.68
CA ALA A 132 30.62 21.43 64.88
C ALA A 132 29.47 21.75 65.86
N ILE A 133 28.34 21.05 65.74
CA ILE A 133 27.19 21.21 66.64
C ILE A 133 27.53 20.70 68.04
N ALA A 134 28.17 19.53 68.17
CA ALA A 134 28.61 18.99 69.45
C ALA A 134 29.59 19.94 70.15
N GLN A 135 30.53 20.55 69.41
CA GLN A 135 31.43 21.58 69.92
C GLN A 135 30.67 22.83 70.38
N THR A 136 29.72 23.33 69.59
CA THR A 136 28.91 24.50 69.95
C THR A 136 28.06 24.25 71.21
N ILE A 137 27.46 23.06 71.33
CA ILE A 137 26.66 22.68 72.51
C ILE A 137 27.55 22.55 73.75
N THR A 138 28.73 21.92 73.63
CA THR A 138 29.65 21.78 74.77
C THR A 138 30.26 23.12 75.18
N GLU A 139 30.58 24.01 74.25
CA GLU A 139 31.01 25.39 74.55
C GLU A 139 29.91 26.18 75.27
N ARG A 140 28.64 26.07 74.85
CA ARG A 140 27.51 26.71 75.54
C ARG A 140 27.23 26.13 76.93
N LEU A 141 27.42 24.81 77.13
CA LEU A 141 27.18 24.17 78.43
C LEU A 141 28.30 24.42 79.44
N LEU A 142 29.56 24.49 79.00
CA LEU A 142 30.74 24.52 79.88
C LEU A 142 31.34 25.93 80.07
N SER A 143 30.92 26.93 79.29
CA SER A 143 31.38 28.33 79.39
C SER A 143 32.91 28.49 79.45
N LYS A 144 33.67 27.59 78.80
CA LYS A 144 35.11 27.65 78.56
C LYS A 144 35.44 27.00 77.20
N PRO A 145 36.46 27.49 76.46
CA PRO A 145 36.82 26.94 75.15
C PRO A 145 37.47 25.56 75.31
N VAL A 146 36.91 24.53 74.68
CA VAL A 146 37.43 23.15 74.73
C VAL A 146 38.10 22.79 73.40
N SER A 147 39.26 22.15 73.49
CA SER A 147 40.09 21.80 72.33
C SER A 147 39.50 20.66 71.49
N ARG A 148 39.63 20.79 70.17
CA ARG A 148 39.08 19.91 69.12
C ARG A 148 39.42 18.42 69.32
N HIS A 149 40.51 18.09 70.03
CA HIS A 149 41.02 16.73 70.22
C HIS A 149 40.22 15.89 71.25
N ASP A 150 39.69 16.50 72.31
CA ASP A 150 38.94 15.77 73.36
C ASP A 150 37.53 15.38 72.88
N ILE A 151 36.93 16.20 72.03
CA ILE A 151 35.60 15.99 71.45
C ILE A 151 35.64 14.81 70.45
N THR A 152 36.70 14.70 69.65
CA THR A 152 36.86 13.58 68.69
C THR A 152 36.99 12.22 69.40
N ASN A 153 37.64 12.17 70.56
CA ASN A 153 37.80 10.93 71.34
C ASN A 153 36.51 10.51 72.05
N GLN A 154 35.74 11.46 72.61
CA GLN A 154 34.45 11.19 73.25
C GLN A 154 33.39 10.72 72.24
N ILE A 155 33.34 11.31 71.04
CA ILE A 155 32.40 10.89 69.98
C ILE A 155 32.74 9.48 69.45
N LYS A 156 34.04 9.15 69.29
CA LYS A 156 34.48 7.78 68.94
C LYS A 156 34.13 6.75 70.02
N LEU A 157 34.17 7.12 71.29
CA LEU A 157 33.78 6.24 72.40
C LEU A 157 32.26 5.99 72.41
N ALA A 158 31.46 7.03 72.17
CA ALA A 158 30.00 6.93 72.08
C ALA A 158 29.56 6.09 70.86
N GLN A 159 30.18 6.29 69.69
CA GLN A 159 29.92 5.46 68.50
C GLN A 159 30.28 3.97 68.73
N LYS A 160 31.33 3.67 69.51
CA LYS A 160 31.69 2.29 69.89
C LYS A 160 30.68 1.63 70.84
N LEU A 161 30.00 2.41 71.69
CA LEU A 161 29.00 1.91 72.63
C LEU A 161 27.66 1.62 71.93
N VAL A 162 27.25 2.46 70.98
CA VAL A 162 26.02 2.26 70.21
C VAL A 162 26.11 1.06 69.27
N LYS A 163 27.29 0.76 68.71
CA LYS A 163 27.51 -0.39 67.81
C LYS A 163 27.61 -1.76 68.52
N LYS A 164 27.60 -1.77 69.86
CA LYS A 164 27.71 -2.99 70.70
C LYS A 164 26.35 -3.49 71.23
N THR A 165 25.30 -2.70 71.05
CA THR A 165 23.87 -3.07 71.18
C THR A 165 23.27 -3.31 69.82
#